data_AF-A0A7C6F363-F1
#
_entry.id   AF-A0A7C6F363-F1
#
_cell.length_a   1.000
_cell.length_b   1.000
_cell.length_c   1.000
_cell.angle_alpha   90.00
_cell.angle_beta   90.00
_cell.angle_gamma   90.00
#
_symmetry.space_group_name_H-M   'P 1'
#
loop_
_entity.id
_entity.type
_entity.pdbx_description
1 polymer ?
#
loop_
_entity_poly.entity_id
_entity_poly.type
_entity_poly.pdbx_seq_one_letter_code
_entity_poly.pdbx_strand_id
1 'polypeptide(L)'
;GLDSLLSMVQMPGDIPVATVGTGSGGARNAGLLAISILALSDAGLAQRLKTFRQQLVEKVAARDSNLQRKLAEELEADKEKPS
;
A
#
# COMPACT_ATOMS: atom_id res chain seq x y z
N GLY A 1 11.99 12.24 11.31
CA GLY A 1 11.65 11.64 10.00
C GLY A 1 12.77 10.75 9.55
N LEU A 2 13.74 11.32 8.81
CA LEU A 2 14.93 10.60 8.37
C LEU A 2 15.83 10.15 9.54
N ASP A 3 16.09 11.02 10.51
CA ASP A 3 16.87 10.67 11.70
C ASP A 3 16.25 9.49 12.47
N SER A 4 14.94 9.54 12.71
CA SER A 4 14.17 8.44 13.29
C SER A 4 14.25 7.14 12.47
N LEU A 5 14.28 7.22 11.13
CA LEU A 5 14.46 6.04 10.27
C LEU A 5 15.86 5.46 10.45
N LEU A 6 16.88 6.32 10.39
CA LEU A 6 18.29 5.94 10.48
C LEU A 6 18.65 5.36 11.85
N SER A 7 18.01 5.83 12.93
CA SER A 7 18.20 5.28 14.28
C SER A 7 17.56 3.90 14.49
N MET A 8 16.55 3.55 13.68
CA MET A 8 15.91 2.22 13.74
C MET A 8 16.53 1.21 12.78
N VAL A 9 16.91 1.65 11.57
CA VAL A 9 17.33 0.73 10.49
C VAL A 9 18.81 0.34 10.58
N GLN A 10 19.66 1.16 11.22
CA GLN A 10 21.10 0.93 11.32
C GLN A 10 21.46 0.11 12.57
N MET A 11 20.81 -1.04 12.75
CA MET A 11 21.16 -1.94 13.84
C MET A 11 22.48 -2.66 13.56
N PRO A 12 23.31 -2.93 14.60
CA PRO A 12 24.51 -3.75 14.44
C PRO A 12 24.14 -5.17 14.00
N GLY A 13 25.14 -5.90 13.52
CA GLY A 13 25.01 -7.32 13.21
C GLY A 13 24.39 -8.10 14.38
N ASP A 14 23.68 -9.18 14.05
CA ASP A 14 23.08 -10.14 14.99
C ASP A 14 21.83 -9.67 15.77
N ILE A 15 21.46 -8.39 15.71
CA ILE A 15 20.24 -7.85 16.37
C ILE A 15 19.33 -7.19 15.32
N PRO A 16 18.56 -7.96 14.54
CA PRO A 16 17.75 -7.41 13.46
C PRO A 16 16.52 -6.65 13.99
N VAL A 17 16.19 -5.53 13.35
CA VAL A 17 14.93 -4.80 13.54
C VAL A 17 14.21 -4.68 12.22
N ALA A 18 12.94 -5.09 12.19
CA ALA A 18 12.10 -4.94 11.00
C ALA A 18 11.57 -3.50 10.90
N THR A 19 12.31 -2.62 10.24
CA THR A 19 11.89 -1.23 9.99
C THR A 19 10.97 -1.15 8.78
N VAL A 20 9.88 -0.39 8.90
CA VAL A 20 8.96 -0.07 7.80
C VAL A 20 9.02 1.42 7.46
N GLY A 21 8.27 1.87 6.46
CA GLY A 21 8.23 3.28 6.05
C GLY A 21 7.89 4.26 7.19
N THR A 22 8.14 5.56 6.99
CA THR A 22 7.88 6.59 8.01
C THR A 22 6.44 7.14 7.95
N GLY A 23 6.00 7.81 9.02
CA GLY A 23 4.71 8.48 9.06
C GLY A 23 3.51 7.53 9.16
N SER A 24 2.33 8.00 8.77
CA SER A 24 1.06 7.25 8.90
C SER A 24 1.04 5.94 8.09
N GLY A 25 1.68 5.94 6.91
CA GLY A 25 1.86 4.72 6.11
C GLY A 25 2.72 3.67 6.81
N GLY A 26 3.71 4.12 7.60
CA GLY A 26 4.56 3.29 8.43
C GLY A 26 3.80 2.47 9.46
N ALA A 27 3.00 3.15 10.28
CA ALA A 27 2.20 2.49 11.32
C ALA A 27 1.27 1.40 10.73
N ARG A 28 0.64 1.69 9.59
CA ARG A 28 -0.19 0.71 8.88
C ARG A 28 0.64 -0.49 8.38
N ASN A 29 1.81 -0.24 7.82
CA ASN A 29 2.68 -1.30 7.33
C ASN A 29 3.27 -2.16 8.46
N ALA A 30 3.58 -1.57 9.62
CA ALA A 30 4.01 -2.30 10.80
C ALA A 30 2.92 -3.28 11.27
N GLY A 31 1.67 -2.82 11.34
CA GLY A 31 0.53 -3.69 11.66
C GLY A 31 0.34 -4.82 10.65
N LEU A 32 0.44 -4.53 9.35
CA LEU A 32 0.36 -5.55 8.30
C LEU A 32 1.50 -6.56 8.37
N LEU A 33 2.72 -6.12 8.71
CA LEU A 33 3.87 -7.01 8.92
C LEU A 33 3.63 -7.92 10.12
N ALA A 34 3.18 -7.37 11.25
CA ALA A 34 2.85 -8.15 12.44
C ALA A 34 1.77 -9.19 12.14
N ILE A 35 0.69 -8.82 11.45
CA ILE A 35 -0.36 -9.76 11.03
C ILE A 35 0.20 -10.82 10.08
N SER A 36 1.11 -10.45 9.18
CA SER A 36 1.74 -11.42 8.26
C SER A 36 2.57 -12.47 9.00
N ILE A 37 3.23 -12.10 10.09
CA ILE A 37 3.96 -13.03 10.97
C ILE A 37 2.96 -13.92 11.73
N LEU A 38 1.94 -13.34 12.36
CA LEU A 38 0.95 -14.10 13.13
C LEU A 38 0.13 -15.08 12.26
N ALA A 39 -0.18 -14.69 11.02
CA ALA A 39 -0.90 -15.50 10.05
C ALA A 39 -0.19 -16.81 9.68
N LEU A 40 1.11 -16.94 9.95
CA LEU A 40 1.84 -18.21 9.76
C LEU A 40 1.29 -19.32 10.68
N SER A 41 0.74 -18.95 11.83
CA SER A 41 0.23 -19.90 12.84
C SER A 41 -1.28 -19.75 13.08
N ASP A 42 -1.94 -18.78 12.45
CA ASP A 42 -3.38 -18.52 12.58
C ASP A 42 -4.05 -18.45 11.20
N ALA A 43 -4.80 -19.50 10.86
CA ALA A 43 -5.51 -19.61 9.59
C ALA A 43 -6.61 -18.54 9.41
N GLY A 44 -7.22 -18.07 10.50
CA GLY A 44 -8.23 -17.00 10.46
C GLY A 44 -7.60 -15.66 10.07
N LEU A 45 -6.44 -15.34 10.65
CA LEU A 45 -5.66 -14.17 10.26
C LEU A 45 -5.13 -14.29 8.82
N ALA A 46 -4.67 -15.46 8.40
CA ALA A 46 -4.22 -15.71 7.03
C ALA A 46 -5.33 -15.42 6.01
N GLN A 47 -6.54 -15.91 6.27
CA GLN A 47 -7.68 -15.69 5.38
C GLN A 47 -8.07 -14.20 5.33
N ARG A 48 -8.12 -13.52 6.48
CA ARG A 48 -8.41 -12.08 6.55
C ARG A 48 -7.37 -11.25 5.79
N LEU A 49 -6.08 -11.57 5.94
CA LEU A 49 -5.00 -10.90 5.23
C LEU A 49 -5.09 -11.12 3.71
N LYS A 50 -5.46 -12.32 3.26
CA LYS A 50 -5.71 -12.62 1.85
C LYS A 50 -6.86 -11.79 1.28
N THR A 51 -8.00 -11.76 1.96
CA THR A 51 -9.16 -10.96 1.56
C THR A 51 -8.82 -9.47 1.50
N PHE A 52 -8.10 -8.96 2.50
CA PHE A 52 -7.64 -7.56 2.48
C PHE A 52 -6.76 -7.24 1.26
N ARG A 53 -5.84 -8.13 0.87
CA ARG A 53 -5.01 -7.95 -0.34
C ARG A 53 -5.84 -7.96 -1.62
N GLN A 54 -6.87 -8.82 -1.71
CA GLN A 54 -7.79 -8.84 -2.86
C GLN A 54 -8.56 -7.53 -3.00
N GLN A 55 -9.08 -7.01 -1.89
CA GLN A 55 -9.77 -5.71 -1.87
C GLN A 55 -8.87 -4.55 -2.32
N LEU A 56 -7.57 -4.61 -2.04
CA LEU A 56 -6.62 -3.61 -2.54
C LEU A 56 -6.48 -3.66 -4.07
N VAL A 57 -6.41 -4.87 -4.65
CA VAL A 57 -6.35 -5.06 -6.11
C VAL A 57 -7.62 -4.49 -6.77
N GLU A 58 -8.78 -4.86 -6.25
CA GLU A 58 -10.08 -4.37 -6.74
C GLU A 58 -10.16 -2.85 -6.67
N LYS A 59 -9.69 -2.25 -5.57
CA LYS A 59 -9.67 -0.80 -5.40
C LYS A 59 -8.78 -0.10 -6.43
N VAL A 60 -7.61 -0.67 -6.73
CA VAL A 60 -6.70 -0.10 -7.75
C VAL A 60 -7.30 -0.23 -9.14
N ALA A 61 -7.85 -1.40 -9.49
CA ALA A 61 -8.51 -1.61 -10.78
C ALA A 61 -9.69 -0.64 -10.99
N ALA A 62 -10.51 -0.43 -9.95
CA ALA A 62 -11.61 0.53 -9.99
C ALA A 62 -11.11 1.97 -10.15
N ARG A 63 -10.01 2.35 -9.50
CA ARG A 63 -9.39 3.69 -9.66
C ARG A 63 -8.88 3.90 -11.09
N ASP A 64 -8.23 2.88 -11.65
CA ASP A 64 -7.67 2.93 -13.00
C ASP A 64 -8.76 3.08 -14.06
N SER A 65 -9.82 2.26 -14.00
CA SER A 65 -10.96 2.37 -14.92
C SER A 65 -11.63 3.75 -14.86
N ASN A 66 -11.75 4.34 -13.66
CA ASN A 66 -12.28 5.68 -13.50
C ASN A 66 -11.36 6.75 -14.10
N LEU A 67 -10.04 6.58 -14.00
CA LEU A 67 -9.07 7.51 -14.59
C LEU A 67 -9.13 7.45 -16.12
N GLN A 68 -9.16 6.25 -16.71
CA GLN A 68 -9.28 6.07 -18.16
C GLN A 68 -10.55 6.69 -18.72
N ARG A 69 -11.68 6.55 -18.00
CA ARG A 69 -12.94 7.17 -18.40
C ARG A 69 -12.85 8.70 -18.43
N LYS A 70 -12.29 9.31 -17.39
CA LYS A 70 -12.10 10.77 -17.34
C LYS A 70 -11.20 11.27 -18.46
N LEU A 71 -10.10 10.56 -18.73
CA LEU A 71 -9.20 10.92 -19.83
C LEU A 71 -9.89 10.83 -21.19
N ALA A 72 -10.74 9.82 -21.41
CA ALA A 72 -11.52 9.72 -22.64
C ALA A 72 -12.53 10.86 -22.78
N GLU A 73 -13.24 11.20 -21.70
CA GLU A 73 -14.18 12.34 -21.67
C GLU A 73 -13.48 13.69 -21.94
N GLU A 74 -12.30 13.91 -21.37
CA GLU A 74 -11.49 15.11 -21.62
C GLU A 74 -10.97 15.18 -23.07
N LEU A 75 -10.51 14.05 -23.63
CA LEU A 75 -10.04 13.99 -25.02
C LEU A 75 -11.14 14.24 -26.04
N GLU A 76 -12.37 13.82 -25.76
CA GLU A 76 -13.52 14.15 -26.62
C GLU A 76 -13.91 15.63 -26.49
N ALA A 77 -13.89 16.19 -25.28
CA ALA A 77 -14.18 17.61 -25.05
C ALA A 77 -13.17 18.56 -25.73
N ASP A 78 -11.89 18.18 -25.80
CA ASP A 78 -10.86 18.98 -26.48
C ASP A 78 -10.96 18.91 -28.01
N LYS A 79 -11.56 17.86 -28.59
CA LYS A 79 -11.85 17.79 -30.03
C LYS A 79 -12.98 18.73 -30.48
N GLU A 80 -13.87 19.10 -29.57
CA GLU A 80 -15.04 19.93 -29.86
C GLU A 80 -14.79 21.45 -29.69
N LYS A 81 -13.59 21.87 -29.24
CA LYS A 81 -13.24 23.30 -29.19
C LYS A 81 -12.85 23.82 -30.59
N PRO A 82 -13.59 24.79 -31.15
CA PRO A 82 -13.20 25.39 -32.42
C PRO A 82 -11.93 26.24 -32.26
N SER A 83 -11.07 26.17 -33.27
CA SER A 83 -9.85 26.99 -33.46
C SER A 83 -10.14 28.48 -33.53
#